data_AF-M5PEZ0-F1
#
_entry.id   AF-M5PEZ0-F1
#
_cell.length_a   1.000
_cell.length_b   1.000
_cell.length_c   1.000
_cell.angle_alpha   90.00
_cell.angle_beta   90.00
_cell.angle_gamma   90.00
#
_symmetry.space_group_name_H-M   'P 1'
#
loop_
_entity.id
_entity.type
_entity.pdbx_description
1 polymer ?
#
loop_
_entity_poly.entity_id
_entity_poly.type
_entity_poly.pdbx_seq_one_letter_code
_entity_poly.pdbx_strand_id
1 'polypeptide(L)'
;MTRYLLMTTRTENFDNTYVPAHYDYLNRLKEENRLEMYGPFGDGSGGAYLIQADSFEEAQKIGHSDPLIESGASILVVKEWLTK
;
A
#
# COMPACT_ATOMS: atom_id res chain seq x y z
N MET A 1 4.94 -12.81 11.59
CA MET A 1 4.97 -11.66 10.67
C MET A 1 4.94 -10.37 11.47
N THR A 2 5.79 -9.43 11.10
CA THR A 2 5.84 -8.07 11.65
C THR A 2 4.85 -7.20 10.88
N ARG A 3 4.28 -6.19 11.53
CA ARG A 3 3.41 -5.22 10.87
C ARG A 3 4.20 -4.11 10.23
N TYR A 4 3.77 -3.71 9.04
CA TYR A 4 4.35 -2.60 8.30
C TYR A 4 3.26 -1.62 7.90
N LEU A 5 3.50 -0.34 8.18
CA LEU A 5 2.70 0.77 7.69
C LEU A 5 3.25 1.21 6.34
N LEU A 6 2.43 1.08 5.31
CA LEU A 6 2.72 1.59 3.98
C LEU A 6 1.88 2.84 3.79
N MET A 7 2.54 3.96 3.54
CA MET A 7 1.89 5.24 3.25
C MET A 7 2.16 5.58 1.79
N THR A 8 1.12 5.98 1.10
CA THR A 8 1.19 6.42 -0.29
C THR A 8 0.81 7.89 -0.40
N THR A 9 1.54 8.61 -1.25
CA THR A 9 1.20 10.00 -1.62
C THR A 9 1.06 10.08 -3.12
N ARG A 10 -0.04 10.66 -3.60
CA ARG A 10 -0.28 10.88 -5.02
C ARG A 10 0.78 11.81 -5.60
N THR A 11 1.22 11.52 -6.81
CA THR A 11 2.09 12.41 -7.57
C THR A 11 1.26 13.32 -8.48
N GLU A 12 1.94 14.24 -9.18
CA GLU A 12 1.35 15.01 -10.28
C GLU A 12 0.88 14.13 -11.45
N ASN A 13 1.38 12.89 -11.55
CA ASN A 13 1.03 11.91 -12.58
C ASN A 13 -0.12 10.98 -12.15
N PHE A 14 -0.84 11.33 -11.08
CA PHE A 14 -1.93 10.49 -10.60
C PHE A 14 -3.02 10.32 -11.66
N ASP A 15 -3.30 9.06 -12.00
CA ASP A 15 -4.35 8.69 -12.95
C ASP A 15 -5.33 7.72 -12.29
N ASN A 16 -6.63 8.07 -12.36
CA ASN A 16 -7.71 7.25 -11.84
C ASN A 16 -7.86 5.90 -12.57
N THR A 17 -7.30 5.74 -13.77
CA THR A 17 -7.35 4.47 -14.51
C THR A 17 -6.67 3.31 -13.76
N TYR A 18 -5.72 3.60 -12.86
CA TYR A 18 -5.03 2.60 -12.05
C TYR A 18 -5.76 2.24 -10.74
N VAL A 19 -6.76 3.03 -10.33
CA VAL A 19 -7.48 2.84 -9.07
C VAL A 19 -8.22 1.50 -8.98
N PRO A 20 -8.91 1.02 -10.03
CA PRO A 20 -9.53 -0.31 -10.00
C PRO A 20 -8.51 -1.43 -9.75
N ALA A 21 -7.39 -1.42 -10.48
CA ALA A 21 -6.33 -2.41 -10.32
C ALA A 21 -5.69 -2.37 -8.92
N HIS A 22 -5.56 -1.17 -8.34
CA HIS A 22 -5.13 -1.02 -6.95
C HIS A 22 -6.09 -1.69 -5.96
N TYR A 23 -7.39 -1.51 -6.10
CA TYR A 23 -8.33 -2.19 -5.21
C TYR A 23 -8.35 -3.71 -5.41
N ASP A 24 -8.20 -4.21 -6.64
CA ASP A 24 -8.03 -5.64 -6.90
C ASP A 24 -6.77 -6.19 -6.24
N TYR A 25 -5.67 -5.43 -6.27
CA TYR A 25 -4.44 -5.76 -5.57
C TYR A 25 -4.63 -5.84 -4.05
N LEU A 26 -5.30 -4.87 -3.44
CA LEU A 26 -5.62 -4.89 -2.01
C LEU A 26 -6.55 -6.06 -1.63
N ASN A 27 -7.52 -6.38 -2.48
CA ASN A 27 -8.40 -7.54 -2.28
C ASN A 27 -7.59 -8.84 -2.26
N ARG A 28 -6.64 -9.01 -3.19
CA ARG A 28 -5.73 -10.17 -3.18
C ARG A 28 -4.90 -10.24 -1.89
N LEU A 29 -4.31 -9.13 -1.45
CA LEU A 29 -3.55 -9.12 -0.19
C LEU A 29 -4.43 -9.47 1.02
N LYS A 30 -5.70 -9.08 1.00
CA LYS A 30 -6.68 -9.45 2.03
C LYS A 30 -6.99 -10.95 2.00
N GLU A 31 -7.19 -11.54 0.83
CA GLU A 31 -7.40 -12.99 0.66
C GLU A 31 -6.17 -13.81 1.11
N GLU A 32 -4.96 -13.27 0.89
CA GLU A 32 -3.70 -13.82 1.37
C GLU A 32 -3.48 -13.66 2.90
N ASN A 33 -4.41 -13.02 3.63
CA ASN A 33 -4.29 -12.64 5.04
C ASN A 33 -3.07 -11.73 5.35
N ARG A 34 -2.63 -10.94 4.36
CA ARG A 34 -1.49 -10.03 4.48
C ARG A 34 -1.91 -8.58 4.71
N LEU A 35 -3.16 -8.22 4.42
CA LEU A 35 -3.70 -6.87 4.61
C LEU A 35 -4.67 -6.81 5.78
N GLU A 36 -4.35 -6.03 6.82
CA GLU A 36 -5.21 -5.86 8.00
C GLU A 36 -6.17 -4.68 7.85
N MET A 37 -5.65 -3.54 7.41
CA MET A 37 -6.41 -2.29 7.27
C MET A 37 -5.90 -1.50 6.08
N TYR A 38 -6.79 -0.75 5.42
CA TYR A 38 -6.41 0.20 4.39
C TYR A 38 -7.45 1.31 4.28
N GLY A 39 -7.03 2.44 3.74
CA GLY A 39 -7.94 3.52 3.39
C GLY A 39 -7.24 4.75 2.82
N PRO A 40 -7.99 5.60 2.10
CA PRO A 40 -7.49 6.90 1.69
C PRO A 40 -7.35 7.84 2.88
N PHE A 41 -6.44 8.81 2.79
CA PHE A 41 -6.42 9.95 3.69
C PHE A 41 -7.59 10.89 3.39
N GLY A 42 -8.17 11.52 4.42
CA GLY A 42 -9.36 12.36 4.28
C GLY A 42 -9.16 13.63 3.44
N ASP A 43 -7.90 14.02 3.21
CA ASP A 43 -7.52 15.14 2.34
C ASP A 43 -7.30 14.72 0.87
N GLY A 44 -7.42 13.43 0.56
CA GLY A 44 -7.22 12.89 -0.79
C GLY A 44 -5.77 12.90 -1.27
N SER A 45 -4.80 13.19 -0.40
CA SER A 45 -3.37 13.23 -0.74
C SER A 45 -2.78 11.84 -1.06
N GLY A 46 -3.49 10.77 -0.71
CA GLY A 46 -3.06 9.38 -0.88
C GLY A 46 -3.79 8.47 0.08
N GLY A 47 -3.08 7.53 0.68
CA GLY A 47 -3.66 6.61 1.64
C GLY A 47 -2.63 5.83 2.44
N ALA A 48 -3.12 4.90 3.25
CA ALA A 48 -2.27 3.99 3.98
C ALA A 48 -2.87 2.59 4.01
N TYR A 49 -1.98 1.62 4.15
CA TYR A 49 -2.33 0.22 4.41
C TYR A 49 -1.41 -0.37 5.47
N LEU A 50 -2.00 -1.17 6.34
CA LEU A 50 -1.33 -1.95 7.37
C LEU A 50 -1.23 -3.39 6.91
N ILE A 51 -0.01 -3.86 6.68
CA ILE A 51 0.25 -5.22 6.20
C ILE A 51 1.04 -6.03 7.22
N GLN A 52 0.97 -7.35 7.08
CA GLN A 52 1.87 -8.31 7.72
C GLN A 52 2.87 -8.85 6.69
N ALA A 53 4.15 -8.89 7.07
CA ALA A 53 5.22 -9.50 6.27
C ALA A 53 6.29 -10.13 7.18
N ASP A 54 7.10 -11.05 6.66
CA ASP A 54 8.17 -11.71 7.42
C ASP A 54 9.46 -10.87 7.47
N SER A 55 9.59 -9.86 6.60
CA SER A 55 10.74 -8.96 6.59
C SER A 55 10.41 -7.58 6.00
N PHE A 56 11.29 -6.60 6.25
CA PHE A 56 11.19 -5.27 5.64
C PHE A 56 11.33 -5.33 4.10
N GLU A 57 12.20 -6.22 3.59
CA GLU A 57 12.38 -6.42 2.14
C GLU A 57 11.09 -6.96 1.50
N GLU A 58 10.42 -7.90 2.14
CA GLU A 58 9.12 -8.40 1.68
C GLU A 58 8.05 -7.30 1.72
N ALA A 59 7.98 -6.52 2.79
CA ALA A 59 7.07 -5.38 2.88
C ALA A 59 7.30 -4.36 1.77
N GLN A 60 8.57 -4.10 1.42
CA GLN A 60 8.91 -3.26 0.27
C GLN A 60 8.43 -3.88 -1.04
N LYS A 61 8.66 -5.18 -1.27
CA LYS A 61 8.17 -5.85 -2.48
C LYS A 61 6.65 -5.77 -2.60
N ILE A 62 5.91 -6.04 -1.52
CA ILE A 62 4.45 -5.88 -1.47
C ILE A 62 4.06 -4.45 -1.82
N GLY A 63 4.70 -3.45 -1.24
CA GLY A 63 4.34 -2.07 -1.52
C GLY A 63 4.63 -1.63 -2.96
N HIS A 64 5.76 -2.05 -3.53
CA HIS A 64 6.15 -1.66 -4.89
C HIS A 64 5.38 -2.42 -5.97
N SER A 65 4.70 -3.52 -5.66
CA SER A 65 3.80 -4.23 -6.58
C SER A 65 2.37 -3.66 -6.63
N ASP A 66 2.10 -2.58 -5.89
CA ASP A 66 0.84 -1.87 -6.01
C ASP A 66 0.80 -1.12 -7.36
N PRO A 67 -0.26 -1.28 -8.19
CA PRO A 67 -0.38 -0.60 -9.47
C PRO A 67 -0.24 0.92 -9.42
N LEU A 68 -0.63 1.57 -8.31
CA LEU A 68 -0.43 3.01 -8.15
C LEU A 68 1.05 3.37 -7.96
N ILE A 69 1.85 2.47 -7.40
CA ILE A 69 3.30 2.67 -7.21
C ILE A 69 4.06 2.30 -8.48
N GLU A 70 3.73 1.17 -9.12
CA GLU A 70 4.38 0.74 -10.38
C GLU A 70 4.19 1.75 -11.51
N SER A 71 3.01 2.37 -11.60
CA SER A 71 2.72 3.42 -12.59
C SER A 71 3.36 4.78 -12.28
N GLY A 72 3.88 4.98 -11.06
CA GLY A 72 4.33 6.29 -10.59
C GLY A 72 3.19 7.26 -10.26
N ALA A 73 1.93 6.81 -10.27
CA ALA A 73 0.78 7.60 -9.84
C ALA A 73 0.82 7.94 -8.33
N SER A 74 1.56 7.17 -7.55
CA SER A 74 1.85 7.44 -6.15
C SER A 74 3.28 7.05 -5.78
N ILE A 75 3.81 7.70 -4.74
CA ILE A 75 5.08 7.33 -4.10
C ILE A 75 4.79 6.56 -2.81
N LEU A 76 5.71 5.67 -2.44
CA LEU A 76 5.57 4.78 -1.30
C LEU A 76 6.58 5.10 -0.19
N VAL A 77 6.11 5.12 1.05
CA VAL A 77 6.95 5.05 2.26
C VAL A 77 6.57 3.81 3.06
N VAL A 78 7.55 2.96 3.37
CA VAL A 78 7.38 1.76 4.19
C VAL A 78 8.00 1.97 5.55
N LYS A 79 7.26 1.66 6.63
CA LYS A 79 7.75 1.70 8.01
C LYS A 79 7.40 0.41 8.73
N GLU A 80 8.40 -0.21 9.35
CA GLU A 80 8.13 -1.23 10.36
C GLU A 80 7.38 -0.61 11.53
N TRP A 81 6.30 -1.26 11.97
CA TRP A 81 5.43 -0.73 13.01
C TRP A 81 5.25 -1.72 14.14
N LEU A 82 5.81 -1.37 15.29
CA LEU A 82 5.71 -2.13 16.55
C LEU A 82 4.37 -1.86 17.24
N THR A 83 3.29 -2.35 16.64
CA THR A 83 1.91 -2.27 17.18
C THR A 83 1.79 -3.05 18.49
N LYS A 84 0.93 -2.61 19.42
CA LYS A 84 0.61 -3.30 20.68
C LYS A 84 -0.84 -3.74 20.72
#